data_AF-A0A521Q9Z8-F1
#
_entry.id   AF-A0A521Q9Z8-F1
#
_cell.length_a   1.000
_cell.length_b   1.000
_cell.length_c   1.000
_cell.angle_alpha   90.00
_cell.angle_beta   90.00
_cell.angle_gamma   90.00
#
_symmetry.space_group_name_H-M   'P 1'
#
loop_
_entity.id
_entity.type
_entity.pdbx_description
1 polymer ?
#
loop_
_entity_poly.entity_id
_entity_poly.type
_entity_poly.pdbx_seq_one_letter_code
_entity_poly.pdbx_strand_id
1 'polypeptide(L)'
;MMIDSRMRQVVAGFCLAVLAGSAYATEGALNLALPESGFNSQASASFVLAANDSAVLAANAGAKQAPVTPAAEFEPPLLSGSNAHQYLGLGTIVLAGLTAVTASEGCEGSTCPANAPRDRTGTHAKLAYATVGMAAATIASGLVTHWDDFSLEDGWSDPDNLHVLLGVAGAGLMAYAVQKAASQATGKVDHAGLAEAGALGMVVAIKLTW
;
A
#
# COMPACT_ATOMS: atom_id res chain seq x y z
N MET A 1 9.28 -8.59 31.15
CA MET A 1 8.32 -8.26 30.07
C MET A 1 8.12 -9.52 29.23
N MET A 2 7.09 -10.31 29.53
CA MET A 2 6.80 -11.56 28.83
C MET A 2 5.97 -11.24 27.59
N ILE A 3 6.57 -11.37 26.42
CA ILE A 3 5.84 -11.30 25.15
C ILE A 3 4.97 -12.57 25.05
N ASP A 4 3.66 -12.38 24.96
CA ASP A 4 2.65 -13.43 24.82
C ASP A 4 3.00 -14.38 23.66
N SER A 5 2.83 -15.69 23.86
CA SER A 5 3.16 -16.71 22.85
C SER A 5 2.33 -16.52 21.57
N ARG A 6 1.14 -15.92 21.68
CA ARG A 6 0.30 -15.54 20.55
C ARG A 6 0.92 -14.42 19.71
N MET A 7 1.58 -13.46 20.36
CA MET A 7 2.27 -12.37 19.68
C MET A 7 3.53 -12.86 18.96
N ARG A 8 4.23 -13.86 19.53
CA ARG A 8 5.33 -14.56 18.84
C ARG A 8 4.85 -15.31 17.59
N GLN A 9 3.69 -15.94 17.63
CA GLN A 9 3.13 -16.65 16.48
C GLN A 9 2.68 -15.70 15.37
N VAL A 10 2.11 -14.54 15.72
CA VAL A 10 1.74 -13.51 14.75
C VAL A 10 2.98 -12.88 14.10
N VAL A 11 4.01 -12.57 14.88
CA VAL A 11 5.29 -12.03 14.36
C VAL A 11 6.01 -13.07 13.50
N ALA A 12 6.04 -14.34 13.91
CA ALA A 12 6.63 -15.41 13.10
C ALA A 12 5.85 -15.64 11.80
N GLY A 13 4.51 -15.59 11.84
CA GLY A 13 3.66 -15.64 10.66
C GLY A 13 3.90 -14.46 9.70
N PHE A 14 4.11 -13.25 10.25
CA PHE A 14 4.45 -12.07 9.48
C PHE A 14 5.83 -12.21 8.81
N CYS A 15 6.86 -12.67 9.54
CA CYS A 15 8.17 -12.95 8.95
C CYS A 15 8.10 -14.04 7.87
N LEU A 16 7.29 -15.09 8.06
CA LEU A 16 7.09 -16.15 7.06
C LEU A 16 6.33 -15.66 5.82
N ALA A 17 5.37 -14.74 5.96
CA ALA A 17 4.66 -14.16 4.82
C ALA A 17 5.55 -13.21 4.01
N VAL A 18 6.40 -12.41 4.68
CA VAL A 18 7.42 -11.56 4.06
C VAL A 18 8.46 -12.42 3.32
N LEU A 19 8.91 -13.53 3.93
CA LEU A 19 9.86 -14.46 3.30
C LEU A 19 9.23 -15.29 2.17
N ALA A 20 7.95 -15.64 2.25
CA ALA A 20 7.24 -16.32 1.17
C ALA A 20 7.00 -15.39 -0.03
N GLY A 21 6.86 -14.08 0.20
CA GLY A 21 6.84 -13.06 -0.86
C GLY A 21 8.17 -12.92 -1.60
N SER A 22 9.31 -13.14 -0.92
CA SER A 22 10.63 -13.15 -1.56
C SER A 22 10.95 -14.44 -2.35
N ALA A 23 10.18 -15.52 -2.16
CA ALA A 23 10.41 -16.79 -2.87
C ALA A 23 9.88 -16.82 -4.32
N TYR A 24 9.12 -15.80 -4.74
CA TYR A 24 8.70 -15.61 -6.15
C TYR A 24 9.51 -14.54 -6.89
N ALA A 25 10.58 -14.00 -6.29
CA ALA A 25 11.66 -13.41 -7.06
C ALA A 25 12.46 -14.55 -7.68
N THR A 26 12.00 -15.04 -8.83
CA THR A 26 12.73 -16.03 -9.60
C THR A 26 14.15 -15.49 -9.81
N GLU A 27 15.15 -16.29 -9.44
CA GLU A 27 16.52 -16.14 -9.94
C GLU A 27 16.49 -16.42 -11.46
N GLY A 28 15.96 -15.47 -12.22
CA GLY A 28 16.41 -15.28 -13.57
C GLY A 28 17.80 -14.71 -13.42
N ALA A 29 18.83 -15.54 -13.56
CA ALA A 29 20.21 -15.06 -13.69
C ALA A 29 20.18 -13.83 -14.60
N LEU A 30 20.54 -12.67 -14.04
CA LEU A 30 20.65 -11.42 -14.77
C LEU A 30 21.79 -11.60 -15.76
N ASN A 31 21.47 -12.18 -16.92
CA ASN A 31 22.41 -12.39 -18.00
C ASN A 31 22.65 -11.01 -18.62
N LEU A 32 23.67 -10.33 -18.09
CA LEU A 32 24.25 -9.11 -18.63
C LEU A 32 25.04 -9.34 -19.93
N ALA A 33 24.78 -10.44 -20.65
CA ALA A 33 25.09 -10.51 -22.07
C ALA A 33 24.18 -9.53 -22.80
N LEU A 34 24.68 -8.31 -22.97
CA LEU A 34 24.20 -7.38 -23.98
C LEU A 34 24.02 -8.17 -25.29
N PRO A 35 22.84 -8.15 -25.93
CA PRO A 35 22.72 -8.74 -27.25
C PRO A 35 23.63 -7.94 -28.19
N GLU A 36 24.81 -8.50 -28.52
CA GLU A 36 25.76 -7.95 -29.49
C GLU A 36 25.25 -7.98 -30.94
N SER A 37 23.93 -8.01 -31.15
CA SER A 37 23.37 -7.98 -32.49
C SER A 37 22.13 -7.09 -32.55
N GLY A 38 22.34 -5.87 -33.06
CA GLY A 38 21.30 -5.18 -33.81
C GLY A 38 20.59 -4.01 -33.13
N PHE A 39 21.06 -3.49 -32.01
CA PHE A 39 20.64 -2.14 -31.60
C PHE A 39 21.27 -1.11 -32.53
N ASN A 40 20.55 -0.80 -33.59
CA ASN A 40 20.77 0.37 -34.44
C ASN A 40 20.98 1.59 -33.53
N SER A 41 22.22 2.07 -33.49
CA SER A 41 22.67 3.26 -32.74
C SER A 41 22.01 4.57 -33.19
N GLN A 42 21.02 4.52 -34.09
CA GLN A 42 20.22 5.66 -34.50
C GLN A 42 19.11 6.00 -33.50
N ALA A 43 18.54 5.03 -32.77
CA ALA A 43 17.41 5.32 -31.86
C ALA A 43 17.88 6.03 -30.57
N SER A 44 19.03 5.65 -30.03
CA SER A 44 19.62 6.22 -28.81
C SER A 44 20.38 7.53 -29.05
N ALA A 45 20.78 7.84 -30.29
CA ALA A 45 21.33 9.14 -30.64
C ALA A 45 20.31 10.29 -30.53
N SER A 46 19.01 9.97 -30.54
CA SER A 46 17.93 10.96 -30.40
C SER A 46 17.76 11.48 -28.96
N PHE A 47 18.27 10.74 -27.98
CA PHE A 47 18.12 11.08 -26.55
C PHE A 47 19.40 11.64 -25.93
N VAL A 48 20.53 11.56 -26.63
CA VAL A 48 21.82 12.11 -26.18
C VAL A 48 22.19 13.20 -27.16
N LEU A 49 22.09 14.45 -26.71
CA LEU A 49 22.22 15.72 -27.45
C LEU A 49 20.92 16.26 -28.07
N ALA A 50 19.99 16.69 -27.20
CA ALA A 50 19.41 18.03 -27.35
C ALA A 50 20.46 19.12 -27.05
N ALA A 51 21.67 18.97 -27.61
CA ALA A 51 22.66 20.03 -27.60
C ALA A 51 22.31 20.96 -28.75
N ASN A 52 22.26 22.26 -28.46
CA ASN A 52 22.06 23.37 -29.37
C ASN A 52 23.15 23.42 -30.47
N ASP A 53 23.21 22.42 -31.34
CA ASP A 53 24.10 22.42 -32.48
C ASP A 53 23.35 22.95 -33.70
N SER A 54 23.54 24.25 -33.97
CA SER A 54 22.93 24.97 -35.09
C SER A 54 23.24 24.35 -36.46
N ALA A 55 24.27 23.50 -36.55
CA ALA A 55 24.61 22.78 -37.77
C ALA A 55 23.62 21.63 -38.09
N VAL A 56 23.03 20.99 -37.08
CA VAL A 56 22.07 19.86 -37.26
C VAL A 56 20.68 20.37 -37.64
N LEU A 57 20.31 21.56 -37.15
CA LEU A 57 19.05 22.23 -37.50
C LEU A 57 19.01 22.67 -38.97
N ALA A 58 20.15 23.10 -39.53
CA ALA A 58 20.26 23.50 -40.93
C ALA A 58 20.20 22.29 -41.90
N ALA A 59 20.74 21.14 -41.48
CA ALA A 59 20.74 19.91 -42.29
C ALA A 59 19.35 19.25 -42.37
N ASN A 60 18.49 19.44 -41.36
CA ASN A 60 17.16 18.84 -41.28
C ASN A 60 16.01 19.77 -41.71
N ALA A 61 16.29 21.01 -42.11
CA ALA A 61 15.29 22.00 -42.52
C ALA A 61 14.47 21.59 -43.77
N GLY A 62 14.91 20.56 -44.51
CA GLY A 62 14.21 20.00 -45.67
C GLY A 62 13.54 18.64 -45.42
N ALA A 63 13.73 18.02 -44.24
CA ALA A 63 13.06 16.78 -43.91
C ALA A 63 11.60 17.09 -43.56
N LYS A 64 10.66 16.68 -44.41
CA LYS A 64 9.24 16.64 -44.06
C LYS A 64 9.14 15.87 -42.74
N GLN A 65 8.89 16.57 -41.64
CA GLN A 65 8.59 15.96 -40.36
C GLN A 65 7.46 14.96 -40.63
N ALA A 66 7.77 13.67 -40.49
CA ALA A 66 6.75 12.65 -40.49
C ALA A 66 5.71 13.07 -39.44
N PRO A 67 4.40 12.92 -39.72
CA PRO A 67 3.37 13.26 -38.75
C PRO A 67 3.75 12.59 -37.43
N VAL A 68 3.81 13.39 -36.37
CA VAL A 68 4.07 12.90 -35.01
C VAL A 68 2.95 11.92 -34.72
N THR A 69 3.22 10.63 -34.89
CA THR A 69 2.33 9.58 -34.41
C THR A 69 2.19 9.84 -32.92
N PRO A 70 0.97 10.07 -32.39
CA PRO A 70 0.79 10.19 -30.96
C PRO A 70 1.49 9.01 -30.31
N ALA A 71 2.35 9.28 -29.33
CA ALA A 71 2.95 8.21 -28.54
C ALA A 71 1.79 7.32 -28.08
N ALA A 72 1.89 6.01 -28.33
CA ALA A 72 0.89 5.07 -27.85
C ALA A 72 0.70 5.34 -26.35
N GLU A 73 -0.56 5.55 -25.95
CA GLU A 73 -0.90 5.84 -24.57
C GLU A 73 -0.34 4.70 -23.70
N PHE A 74 0.44 5.06 -22.68
CA PHE A 74 1.06 4.06 -21.82
C PHE A 74 -0.03 3.38 -21.00
N GLU A 75 -0.28 2.11 -21.29
CA GLU A 75 -1.15 1.27 -20.46
C GLU A 75 -0.32 0.63 -19.35
N PRO A 76 -0.49 1.03 -18.08
CA PRO A 76 0.23 0.40 -16.99
C PRO A 76 -0.18 -1.07 -16.87
N PRO A 77 0.76 -1.99 -16.57
CA PRO A 77 0.44 -3.39 -16.39
C PRO A 77 -0.54 -3.55 -15.22
N LEU A 78 -1.59 -4.37 -15.40
CA LEU A 78 -2.61 -4.61 -14.35
C LEU A 78 -2.04 -5.22 -13.06
N LEU A 79 -0.96 -5.99 -13.19
CA LEU A 79 -0.24 -6.61 -12.08
C LEU A 79 1.15 -5.99 -11.97
N SER A 80 1.33 -5.17 -10.95
CA SER A 80 2.60 -4.57 -10.55
C SER A 80 2.66 -4.48 -9.02
N GLY A 81 3.84 -4.26 -8.45
CA GLY A 81 3.97 -4.03 -7.02
C GLY A 81 3.15 -2.82 -6.56
N SER A 82 3.21 -1.72 -7.31
CA SER A 82 2.43 -0.51 -7.03
C SER A 82 0.93 -0.78 -7.06
N ASN A 83 0.42 -1.49 -8.08
CA ASN A 83 -1.00 -1.85 -8.13
C ASN A 83 -1.39 -2.78 -6.99
N ALA A 84 -0.51 -3.70 -6.56
CA ALA A 84 -0.77 -4.57 -5.42
C ALA A 84 -0.95 -3.76 -4.12
N HIS A 85 -0.05 -2.80 -3.86
CA HIS A 85 -0.19 -1.87 -2.73
C HIS A 85 -1.51 -1.09 -2.82
N GLN A 86 -1.83 -0.57 -4.00
CA GLN A 86 -3.06 0.17 -4.29
C GLN A 86 -4.32 -0.68 -4.02
N TYR A 87 -4.38 -1.93 -4.51
CA TYR A 87 -5.53 -2.82 -4.28
C TYR A 87 -5.66 -3.25 -2.83
N LEU A 88 -4.53 -3.49 -2.13
CA LEU A 88 -4.54 -3.79 -0.70
C LEU A 88 -5.04 -2.59 0.12
N GLY A 89 -4.63 -1.37 -0.23
CA GLY A 89 -5.09 -0.14 0.40
C GLY A 89 -6.59 0.06 0.24
N LEU A 90 -7.10 -0.02 -1.00
CA LEU A 90 -8.54 0.06 -1.26
C LEU A 90 -9.33 -1.07 -0.58
N GLY A 91 -8.82 -2.31 -0.63
CA GLY A 91 -9.42 -3.46 0.02
C GLY A 91 -9.52 -3.25 1.54
N THR A 92 -8.51 -2.63 2.16
CA THR A 92 -8.51 -2.30 3.59
C THR A 92 -9.66 -1.34 3.91
N ILE A 93 -9.89 -0.31 3.10
CA ILE A 93 -11.01 0.62 3.29
C ILE A 93 -12.36 -0.08 3.16
N VAL A 94 -12.51 -0.97 2.16
CA VAL A 94 -13.73 -1.76 1.99
C VAL A 94 -13.97 -2.65 3.21
N LEU A 95 -12.94 -3.37 3.70
CA LEU A 95 -13.05 -4.20 4.89
C LEU A 95 -13.34 -3.38 6.15
N ALA A 96 -12.76 -2.19 6.30
CA ALA A 96 -13.07 -1.28 7.40
C ALA A 96 -14.54 -0.85 7.37
N GLY A 97 -15.07 -0.53 6.18
CA GLY A 97 -16.49 -0.24 5.99
C GLY A 97 -17.39 -1.43 6.35
N LEU A 98 -17.03 -2.65 5.91
CA LEU A 98 -17.76 -3.87 6.26
C LEU A 98 -17.70 -4.17 7.77
N THR A 99 -16.56 -3.90 8.40
CA THR A 99 -16.40 -4.01 9.86
C THR A 99 -17.34 -3.02 10.57
N ALA A 100 -17.43 -1.78 10.09
CA ALA A 100 -18.29 -0.76 10.70
C ALA A 100 -19.78 -1.14 10.62
N VAL A 101 -20.26 -1.63 9.46
CA VAL A 101 -21.69 -1.98 9.30
C VAL A 101 -22.09 -3.26 10.06
N THR A 102 -21.12 -4.09 10.46
CA THR A 102 -21.38 -5.31 11.26
C THR A 102 -21.29 -5.07 12.77
N ALA A 103 -20.99 -3.84 13.22
CA ALA A 103 -20.77 -3.50 14.63
C ALA A 103 -21.98 -3.67 15.57
N SER A 104 -23.18 -3.91 15.03
CA SER A 104 -24.38 -4.19 15.84
C SER A 104 -24.58 -5.67 16.16
N GLU A 105 -23.68 -6.55 15.73
CA GLU A 105 -23.80 -7.99 16.02
C GLU A 105 -23.51 -8.31 17.50
N GLY A 106 -24.25 -9.27 18.05
CA GLY A 106 -24.03 -9.77 19.41
C GLY A 106 -24.15 -8.70 20.49
N CYS A 107 -23.22 -8.72 21.45
CA CYS A 107 -23.20 -7.81 22.60
C CYS A 107 -22.24 -6.64 22.38
N GLU A 108 -22.43 -5.89 21.30
CA GLU A 108 -21.57 -4.75 20.95
C GLU A 108 -22.32 -3.40 20.89
N GLY A 109 -23.65 -3.44 20.87
CA GLY A 109 -24.52 -2.26 20.89
C GLY A 109 -24.74 -1.60 22.25
N SER A 110 -25.52 -0.52 22.27
CA SER A 110 -25.84 0.30 23.45
C SER A 110 -26.61 -0.46 24.54
N THR A 111 -27.23 -1.59 24.20
CA THR A 111 -28.04 -2.42 25.11
C THR A 111 -27.27 -3.59 25.70
N CYS A 112 -25.96 -3.73 25.40
CA CYS A 112 -25.15 -4.82 25.92
C CYS A 112 -24.95 -4.71 27.45
N PRO A 113 -25.30 -5.73 28.24
CA PRO A 113 -25.04 -5.73 29.68
C PRO A 113 -23.55 -5.64 30.01
N ALA A 114 -23.19 -4.90 31.05
CA ALA A 114 -21.78 -4.67 31.44
C ALA A 114 -20.98 -5.96 31.72
N ASN A 115 -21.66 -7.05 32.09
CA ASN A 115 -21.03 -8.34 32.42
C ASN A 115 -21.24 -9.41 31.35
N ALA A 116 -21.89 -9.07 30.23
CA ALA A 116 -22.07 -10.04 29.15
C ALA A 116 -20.71 -10.39 28.52
N PRO A 117 -20.46 -11.67 28.19
CA PRO A 117 -19.27 -12.08 27.46
C PRO A 117 -19.20 -11.35 26.11
N ARG A 118 -18.02 -10.84 25.76
CA ARG A 118 -17.79 -10.24 24.44
C ARG A 118 -17.68 -11.34 23.39
N ASP A 119 -18.40 -11.17 22.28
CA ASP A 119 -18.19 -12.00 21.10
C ASP A 119 -16.89 -11.60 20.40
N ARG A 120 -15.94 -12.52 20.30
CA ARG A 120 -14.65 -12.31 19.61
C ARG A 120 -14.56 -13.11 18.31
N THR A 121 -15.65 -13.77 17.94
CA THR A 121 -15.74 -14.76 16.86
C THR A 121 -16.87 -14.46 15.87
N GLY A 122 -17.71 -13.48 16.19
CA GLY A 122 -18.71 -12.89 15.30
C GLY A 122 -18.12 -12.24 14.05
N THR A 123 -18.99 -11.80 13.15
CA THR A 123 -18.58 -11.26 11.84
C THR A 123 -17.80 -9.98 12.02
N HIS A 124 -18.25 -9.07 12.91
CA HIS A 124 -17.54 -7.84 13.23
C HIS A 124 -16.09 -8.10 13.64
N ALA A 125 -15.86 -8.99 14.61
CA ALA A 125 -14.53 -9.32 15.10
C ALA A 125 -13.65 -9.93 13.98
N LYS A 126 -14.19 -10.86 13.18
CA LYS A 126 -13.46 -11.47 12.04
C LYS A 126 -13.06 -10.44 10.99
N LEU A 127 -13.99 -9.57 10.61
CA LEU A 127 -13.72 -8.49 9.65
C LEU A 127 -12.72 -7.48 10.21
N ALA A 128 -12.77 -7.19 11.50
CA ALA A 128 -11.82 -6.31 12.16
C ALA A 128 -10.39 -6.89 12.12
N TYR A 129 -10.22 -8.18 12.45
CA TYR A 129 -8.93 -8.86 12.32
C TYR A 129 -8.45 -8.92 10.86
N ALA A 130 -9.36 -9.19 9.92
CA ALA A 130 -9.04 -9.19 8.49
C ALA A 130 -8.60 -7.81 7.99
N THR A 131 -9.30 -6.74 8.43
CA THR A 131 -8.96 -5.34 8.12
C THR A 131 -7.56 -5.01 8.59
N VAL A 132 -7.21 -5.35 9.84
CA VAL A 132 -5.87 -5.11 10.39
C VAL A 132 -4.81 -5.93 9.63
N GLY A 133 -5.11 -7.19 9.30
CA GLY A 133 -4.22 -8.02 8.49
C GLY A 133 -3.95 -7.43 7.11
N MET A 134 -4.99 -6.93 6.44
CA MET A 134 -4.88 -6.29 5.13
C MET A 134 -4.17 -4.93 5.21
N ALA A 135 -4.42 -4.15 6.26
CA ALA A 135 -3.71 -2.89 6.51
C ALA A 135 -2.21 -3.13 6.70
N ALA A 136 -1.83 -4.18 7.44
CA ALA A 136 -0.44 -4.58 7.60
C ALA A 136 0.19 -5.01 6.25
N ALA A 137 -0.54 -5.77 5.43
CA ALA A 137 -0.09 -6.12 4.08
C ALA A 137 0.05 -4.89 3.16
N THR A 138 -0.84 -3.90 3.30
CA THR A 138 -0.78 -2.62 2.58
C THR A 138 0.50 -1.86 2.94
N ILE A 139 0.82 -1.74 4.23
CA ILE A 139 2.07 -1.09 4.68
C ILE A 139 3.28 -1.87 4.15
N ALA A 140 3.28 -3.19 4.28
CA ALA A 140 4.42 -4.00 3.84
C ALA A 140 4.65 -3.90 2.33
N SER A 141 3.59 -3.95 1.53
CA SER A 141 3.70 -3.75 0.08
C SER A 141 4.18 -2.35 -0.28
N GLY A 142 3.65 -1.31 0.37
CA GLY A 142 4.10 0.08 0.15
C GLY A 142 5.57 0.28 0.51
N LEU A 143 6.00 -0.29 1.63
CA LEU A 143 7.40 -0.29 2.05
C LEU A 143 8.32 -0.94 1.01
N VAL A 144 7.86 -1.98 0.32
CA VAL A 144 8.67 -2.69 -0.69
C VAL A 144 8.71 -1.92 -2.01
N THR A 145 7.63 -1.25 -2.38
CA THR A 145 7.46 -0.68 -3.73
C THR A 145 7.65 0.82 -3.81
N HIS A 146 7.61 1.52 -2.67
CA HIS A 146 7.62 2.97 -2.53
C HIS A 146 8.57 3.43 -1.41
N TRP A 147 9.64 2.67 -1.12
CA TRP A 147 10.58 3.03 -0.04
C TRP A 147 11.32 4.34 -0.33
N ASP A 148 11.66 4.56 -1.59
CA ASP A 148 12.40 5.72 -2.09
C ASP A 148 11.54 6.98 -2.21
N ASP A 149 10.21 6.86 -2.15
CA ASP A 149 9.28 7.99 -2.16
C ASP A 149 9.26 8.74 -0.81
N PHE A 150 9.72 8.10 0.29
CA PHE A 150 9.77 8.73 1.60
C PHE A 150 11.12 9.42 1.85
N SER A 151 11.10 10.75 1.95
CA SER A 151 12.29 11.55 2.25
C SER A 151 11.96 12.74 3.15
N LEU A 152 12.57 12.76 4.35
CA LEU A 152 12.40 13.87 5.29
C LEU A 152 12.93 15.21 4.76
N GLU A 153 13.78 15.19 3.73
CA GLU A 153 14.32 16.39 3.10
C GLU A 153 13.25 17.15 2.31
N ASP A 154 12.23 16.44 1.81
CA ASP A 154 11.11 17.02 1.05
C ASP A 154 10.07 17.72 1.94
N GLY A 155 10.19 17.51 3.26
CA GLY A 155 9.42 18.21 4.29
C GLY A 155 8.10 17.56 4.66
N TRP A 156 7.51 18.01 5.78
CA TRP A 156 6.33 17.36 6.38
C TRP A 156 5.02 17.56 5.63
N SER A 157 4.96 18.52 4.71
CA SER A 157 3.78 18.78 3.88
C SER A 157 3.84 18.05 2.53
N ASP A 158 4.94 17.36 2.26
CA ASP A 158 5.08 16.55 1.06
C ASP A 158 4.01 15.45 1.03
N PRO A 159 3.28 15.27 -0.10
CA PRO A 159 2.23 14.28 -0.22
C PRO A 159 2.66 12.84 0.09
N ASP A 160 3.88 12.44 -0.27
CA ASP A 160 4.37 11.07 -0.08
C ASP A 160 4.74 10.83 1.40
N ASN A 161 5.37 11.82 2.04
CA ASN A 161 5.58 11.80 3.48
C ASN A 161 4.26 11.75 4.28
N LEU A 162 3.26 12.54 3.87
CA LEU A 162 1.94 12.52 4.48
C LEU A 162 1.20 11.22 4.21
N HIS A 163 1.33 10.62 3.02
CA HIS A 163 0.75 9.32 2.68
C HIS A 163 1.27 8.24 3.61
N VAL A 164 2.59 8.14 3.78
CA VAL A 164 3.22 7.18 4.69
C VAL A 164 2.76 7.41 6.12
N LEU A 165 2.80 8.66 6.59
CA LEU A 165 2.44 9.00 7.97
C LEU A 165 0.97 8.66 8.26
N LEU A 166 0.04 9.12 7.41
CA LEU A 166 -1.39 8.92 7.60
C LEU A 166 -1.80 7.46 7.37
N GLY A 167 -1.18 6.78 6.39
CA GLY A 167 -1.41 5.36 6.12
C GLY A 167 -0.98 4.48 7.29
N VAL A 168 0.24 4.67 7.78
CA VAL A 168 0.78 3.90 8.92
C VAL A 168 0.06 4.25 10.22
N ALA A 169 -0.15 5.53 10.53
CA ALA A 169 -0.88 5.94 11.72
C ALA A 169 -2.34 5.45 11.68
N GLY A 170 -2.99 5.51 10.51
CA GLY A 170 -4.36 5.06 10.33
C GLY A 170 -4.51 3.56 10.57
N ALA A 171 -3.64 2.75 9.97
CA ALA A 171 -3.57 1.32 10.23
C ALA A 171 -3.26 1.01 11.71
N GLY A 172 -2.36 1.77 12.32
CA GLY A 172 -2.01 1.65 13.74
C GLY A 172 -3.20 1.92 14.66
N LEU A 173 -4.00 2.95 14.38
CA LEU A 173 -5.22 3.26 15.13
C LEU A 173 -6.26 2.14 15.02
N MET A 174 -6.47 1.58 13.83
CA MET A 174 -7.36 0.43 13.65
C MET A 174 -6.85 -0.80 14.39
N ALA A 175 -5.56 -1.12 14.30
CA ALA A 175 -4.94 -2.21 15.05
C ALA A 175 -5.08 -2.02 16.57
N TYR A 176 -4.89 -0.79 17.04
CA TYR A 176 -5.07 -0.44 18.44
C TYR A 176 -6.53 -0.56 18.89
N ALA A 177 -7.50 -0.16 18.06
CA ALA A 177 -8.92 -0.35 18.34
C ALA A 177 -9.28 -1.83 18.51
N VAL A 178 -8.78 -2.69 17.62
CA VAL A 178 -8.97 -4.15 17.69
C VAL A 178 -8.31 -4.72 18.95
N GLN A 179 -7.07 -4.35 19.24
CA GLN A 179 -6.37 -4.79 20.45
C GLN A 179 -7.11 -4.35 21.72
N LYS A 180 -7.59 -3.11 21.77
CA LYS A 180 -8.37 -2.56 22.89
C LYS A 180 -9.63 -3.41 23.11
N ALA A 181 -10.39 -3.70 22.07
CA ALA A 181 -11.57 -4.58 22.16
C ALA A 181 -11.19 -6.02 22.60
N ALA A 182 -10.15 -6.60 22.00
CA ALA A 182 -9.67 -7.96 22.30
C ALA A 182 -9.07 -8.11 23.71
N SER A 183 -8.64 -7.03 24.35
CA SER A 183 -8.14 -7.05 25.73
C SER A 183 -9.24 -7.17 26.79
N GLN A 184 -10.51 -6.90 26.44
CA GLN A 184 -11.62 -6.83 27.39
C GLN A 184 -12.54 -8.05 27.25
N ALA A 185 -12.72 -8.81 28.34
CA ALA A 185 -13.46 -10.08 28.30
C ALA A 185 -14.98 -9.89 28.29
N THR A 186 -15.47 -8.81 28.89
CA THR A 186 -16.90 -8.56 29.09
C THR A 186 -17.27 -7.11 28.80
N GLY A 187 -18.57 -6.83 28.73
CA GLY A 187 -19.12 -5.47 28.69
C GLY A 187 -18.79 -4.70 27.43
N LYS A 188 -19.02 -3.39 27.42
CA LYS A 188 -18.78 -2.49 26.27
C LYS A 188 -17.33 -1.97 26.26
N VAL A 189 -16.81 -1.68 25.07
CA VAL A 189 -15.53 -0.99 24.88
C VAL A 189 -15.72 0.14 23.89
N ASP A 190 -15.33 1.36 24.27
CA ASP A 190 -15.31 2.49 23.34
C ASP A 190 -14.05 2.42 22.48
N HIS A 191 -14.18 1.91 21.26
CA HIS A 191 -13.09 1.73 20.30
C HIS A 191 -13.44 2.17 18.87
N ALA A 192 -14.73 2.35 18.56
CA ALA A 192 -15.20 2.77 17.24
C ALA A 192 -14.52 4.06 16.75
N GLY A 193 -14.45 5.11 17.58
CA GLY A 193 -13.81 6.37 17.19
C GLY A 193 -12.32 6.25 16.83
N LEU A 194 -11.59 5.29 17.42
CA LEU A 194 -10.21 5.02 17.04
C LEU A 194 -10.14 4.32 15.67
N ALA A 195 -11.00 3.33 15.45
CA ALA A 195 -11.08 2.63 14.17
C ALA A 195 -11.52 3.57 13.03
N GLU A 196 -12.53 4.41 13.28
CA GLU A 196 -13.04 5.41 12.33
C GLU A 196 -11.98 6.46 12.00
N ALA A 197 -11.31 7.03 13.01
CA ALA A 197 -10.21 7.97 12.77
C ALA A 197 -9.08 7.31 11.97
N GLY A 198 -8.78 6.04 12.27
CA GLY A 198 -7.78 5.27 11.54
C GLY A 198 -8.14 5.06 10.06
N ALA A 199 -9.38 4.63 9.80
CA ALA A 199 -9.90 4.43 8.45
C ALA A 199 -9.96 5.75 7.66
N LEU A 200 -10.43 6.85 8.27
CA LEU A 200 -10.44 8.17 7.65
C LEU A 200 -9.02 8.66 7.32
N GLY A 201 -8.05 8.45 8.23
CA GLY A 201 -6.64 8.75 7.98
C GLY A 201 -6.11 8.03 6.74
N MET A 202 -6.41 6.73 6.60
CA MET A 202 -6.03 5.95 5.41
C MET A 202 -6.74 6.43 4.13
N VAL A 203 -8.01 6.83 4.20
CA VAL A 203 -8.71 7.43 3.04
C VAL A 203 -8.01 8.71 2.58
N VAL A 204 -7.62 9.58 3.52
CA VAL A 204 -6.86 10.79 3.20
C VAL A 204 -5.50 10.44 2.61
N ALA A 205 -4.79 9.46 3.17
CA ALA A 205 -3.51 8.98 2.63
C ALA A 205 -3.64 8.56 1.16
N ILE A 206 -4.63 7.72 0.83
CA ILE A 206 -4.90 7.29 -0.55
C ILE A 206 -5.14 8.51 -1.45
N LYS A 207 -5.93 9.49 -0.98
CA LYS A 207 -6.27 10.66 -1.81
C LYS A 207 -5.10 11.59 -2.10
N LEU A 208 -4.04 11.58 -1.29
CA LEU A 208 -2.87 12.43 -1.50
C LEU A 208 -2.01 11.99 -2.68
N THR A 209 -2.01 10.71 -3.02
CA THR A 209 -1.16 10.12 -4.06
C THR A 209 -1.95 9.66 -5.30
N TRP A 210 -3.26 9.93 -5.33
CA TRP A 210 -4.21 9.54 -6.40
C TRP A 210 -5.09 10.70 -6.89
#